data_AF-A0A372RTN0-F1
#
_entry.id   AF-A0A372RTN0-F1
#
_cell.length_a   1.000
_cell.length_b   1.000
_cell.length_c   1.000
_cell.angle_alpha   90.00
_cell.angle_beta   90.00
_cell.angle_gamma   90.00
#
_symmetry.space_group_name_H-M   'P 1'
#
loop_
_entity.id
_entity.type
_entity.pdbx_description
1 polymer ?
#
loop_
_entity_poly.entity_id
_entity_poly.type
_entity_poly.pdbx_seq_one_letter_code
_entity_poly.pdbx_strand_id
1 'polypeptide(L)'
;MSDNFIIFRRFAYAWAIFFYLSYLGYLIYQLATDYPFLNIKYDFLDTIHVPNIKMCSPGYFEMLACNHKLNNNRKITGCLRYISNITYNADGRSYCRTFNSDLKYVREKPDGLNKLKFFFKINTTEAEAGELGVALIKLDLIPHNFNPLLKMDKAVELRLQLKGNFVPAIVDRVALVKFRTKIYNSIPPWNFGSIFGLPPTYHTTPSIECSVNYFPFNQNPYNMPIGTNGYFSISPGDFIAEETSEKRTTTILNIFGSAGGAFGFVMNTIAFLFGSSRLDPWGFVRRISIDKWYLIRRQDDDIVVPYDKIDFKQYLNLNNGNMT
;
A
#
# COMPACT_ATOMS: atom_id res chain seq x y z
N MET A 1 -36.99 36.07 33.12
CA MET A 1 -36.77 34.94 32.20
C MET A 1 -35.69 35.22 31.13
N SER A 2 -35.36 36.49 30.83
CA SER A 2 -34.28 36.90 29.92
C SER A 2 -32.89 36.36 30.30
N ASP A 3 -32.49 36.54 31.56
CA ASP A 3 -31.07 36.36 31.94
C ASP A 3 -30.64 34.89 31.99
N ASN A 4 -31.54 34.00 32.44
CA ASN A 4 -31.28 32.55 32.45
C ASN A 4 -31.09 31.98 31.03
N PHE A 5 -31.78 32.54 30.03
CA PHE A 5 -31.64 32.12 28.63
C PHE A 5 -30.30 32.57 28.03
N ILE A 6 -29.83 33.77 28.41
CA ILE A 6 -28.52 34.29 28.00
C ILE A 6 -27.39 33.46 28.62
N ILE A 7 -27.51 33.09 29.90
CA ILE A 7 -26.55 32.23 30.60
C ILE A 7 -26.50 30.84 29.97
N PHE A 8 -27.66 30.22 29.73
CA PHE A 8 -27.74 28.90 29.08
C PHE A 8 -27.12 28.92 27.67
N ARG A 9 -27.38 29.96 26.89
CA ARG A 9 -26.80 30.14 25.57
C ARG A 9 -25.26 30.26 25.63
N ARG A 10 -24.73 31.03 26.58
CA ARG A 10 -23.27 31.16 26.80
C ARG A 10 -22.64 29.82 27.21
N PHE A 11 -23.30 29.05 28.05
CA PHE A 11 -22.83 27.73 28.46
C PHE A 11 -22.81 26.75 27.26
N ALA A 12 -23.86 26.73 26.44
CA ALA A 12 -23.91 25.92 25.23
C ALA A 12 -22.78 26.27 24.24
N TYR A 13 -22.47 27.57 24.06
CA TYR A 13 -21.33 28.00 23.26
C TYR A 13 -19.98 27.54 23.83
N ALA A 14 -19.78 27.68 25.15
CA ALA A 14 -18.54 27.27 25.80
C ALA A 14 -18.28 25.76 25.64
N TRP A 15 -19.32 24.93 25.81
CA TRP A 15 -19.23 23.49 25.59
C TRP A 15 -18.96 23.13 24.13
N ALA A 16 -19.63 23.78 23.19
CA ALA A 16 -19.39 23.56 21.76
C ALA A 16 -17.94 23.89 21.36
N ILE A 17 -17.38 24.98 21.90
CA ILE A 17 -15.97 25.37 21.67
C ILE A 17 -15.04 24.33 22.29
N PHE A 18 -15.30 23.88 23.51
CA PHE A 18 -14.48 22.88 24.18
C PHE A 18 -14.42 21.57 23.39
N PHE A 19 -15.58 21.01 23.00
CA PHE A 19 -15.63 19.80 22.19
C PHE A 19 -14.94 19.95 20.83
N TYR A 20 -15.10 21.12 20.19
CA TYR A 20 -14.44 21.39 18.91
C TYR A 20 -12.91 21.45 19.06
N LEU A 21 -12.39 22.10 20.10
CA LEU A 21 -10.95 22.15 20.39
C LEU A 21 -10.39 20.76 20.72
N SER A 22 -11.10 19.95 21.51
CA SER A 22 -10.72 18.57 21.77
C SER A 22 -10.69 17.72 20.50
N TYR A 23 -11.66 17.92 19.60
CA TYR A 23 -11.71 17.24 18.30
C TYR A 23 -10.54 17.65 17.38
N LEU A 24 -10.19 18.93 17.33
CA LEU A 24 -9.01 19.39 16.60
C LEU A 24 -7.72 18.77 17.15
N GLY A 25 -7.58 18.69 18.48
CA GLY A 25 -6.45 18.01 19.13
C GLY A 25 -6.36 16.53 18.72
N TYR A 26 -7.49 15.84 18.67
CA TYR A 26 -7.57 14.45 18.20
C TYR A 26 -7.12 14.31 16.73
N LEU A 27 -7.58 15.19 15.83
CA LEU A 27 -7.18 15.14 14.42
C LEU A 27 -5.68 15.41 14.22
N ILE A 28 -5.09 16.34 14.98
CA ILE A 28 -3.65 16.61 14.94
C ILE A 28 -2.85 15.41 15.44
N TYR A 29 -3.30 14.78 16.52
CA TYR A 29 -2.67 13.55 17.03
C TYR A 29 -2.73 12.41 16.00
N GLN A 30 -3.86 12.27 15.29
CA GLN A 30 -4.03 11.28 14.24
C GLN A 30 -3.08 11.53 13.05
N LEU A 31 -2.82 12.80 12.70
CA LEU A 31 -1.84 13.16 11.67
C LEU A 31 -0.40 12.82 12.09
N ALA A 32 -0.06 13.10 13.35
CA ALA A 32 1.28 12.88 13.87
C ALA A 32 1.63 11.38 14.02
N THR A 33 0.61 10.55 14.21
CA THR A 33 0.74 9.09 14.36
C THR A 33 0.38 8.31 13.09
N ASP A 34 0.14 8.99 11.96
CA ASP A 34 -0.22 8.34 10.69
C ASP A 34 0.94 7.50 10.16
N TYR A 35 0.65 6.23 9.90
CA TYR A 35 1.53 5.34 9.16
C TYR A 35 0.92 5.09 7.77
N PRO A 36 1.74 5.06 6.71
CA PRO A 36 1.24 4.77 5.38
C PRO A 36 0.67 3.35 5.34
N PHE A 37 -0.56 3.23 4.85
CA PHE A 37 -1.21 1.96 4.58
C PHE A 37 -0.71 1.36 3.26
N LEU A 38 -0.68 0.03 3.15
CA LEU A 38 -0.28 -0.66 1.94
C LEU A 38 -1.50 -1.02 1.10
N ASN A 39 -1.63 -0.41 -0.06
CA ASN A 39 -2.63 -0.76 -1.06
C ASN A 39 -2.04 -1.76 -2.06
N ILE A 40 -2.65 -2.94 -2.16
CA ILE A 40 -2.19 -4.02 -3.03
C ILE A 40 -3.07 -4.06 -4.27
N LYS A 41 -2.45 -4.04 -5.45
CA LYS A 41 -3.09 -4.24 -6.74
C LYS A 41 -2.46 -5.45 -7.43
N TYR A 42 -3.26 -6.14 -8.22
CA TYR A 42 -2.83 -7.25 -9.04
C TYR A 42 -3.03 -6.87 -10.50
N ASP A 43 -1.95 -6.93 -11.27
CA ASP A 43 -1.99 -6.71 -12.71
C ASP A 43 -1.71 -8.02 -13.45
N PHE A 44 -2.51 -8.31 -14.48
CA PHE A 44 -2.38 -9.52 -15.26
C PHE A 44 -1.51 -9.25 -16.47
N LEU A 45 -0.35 -9.89 -16.53
CA LEU A 45 0.60 -9.70 -17.61
C LEU A 45 0.48 -10.82 -18.65
N ASP A 46 0.56 -10.46 -19.92
CA ASP A 46 0.68 -11.44 -21.02
C ASP A 46 2.11 -11.95 -21.18
N THR A 47 3.08 -11.10 -20.82
CA THR A 47 4.50 -11.38 -20.94
C THR A 47 5.26 -10.93 -19.70
N ILE A 48 6.25 -11.72 -19.29
CA ILE A 48 7.13 -11.42 -18.16
C ILE A 48 8.58 -11.55 -18.62
N HIS A 49 9.40 -10.54 -18.33
CA HIS A 49 10.82 -10.59 -18.61
C HIS A 49 11.52 -11.66 -17.75
N VAL A 50 12.44 -12.41 -18.37
CA VAL A 50 13.30 -13.32 -17.64
C VAL A 50 14.21 -12.48 -16.73
N PRO A 51 14.26 -12.75 -15.41
CA PRO A 51 15.13 -12.02 -14.51
C PRO A 51 16.59 -12.33 -14.81
N ASN A 52 17.47 -11.39 -14.48
CA ASN A 52 18.91 -11.63 -14.50
C ASN A 52 19.24 -12.57 -13.33
N ILE A 53 20.10 -13.56 -13.56
CA ILE A 53 20.41 -14.56 -12.54
C ILE A 53 21.90 -14.52 -12.28
N LYS A 54 22.29 -14.18 -11.06
CA LYS A 54 23.68 -14.32 -10.61
C LYS A 54 23.82 -15.66 -9.91
N MET A 55 24.77 -16.46 -10.36
CA MET A 55 25.00 -17.83 -9.94
C MET A 55 26.37 -17.88 -9.30
N CYS A 56 26.45 -18.14 -7.99
CA CYS A 56 27.70 -18.13 -7.25
C CYS A 56 27.91 -19.44 -6.47
N SER A 57 29.12 -19.97 -6.48
CA SER A 57 29.50 -21.18 -5.74
C SER A 57 30.87 -20.97 -5.10
N PRO A 58 31.13 -21.52 -3.90
CA PRO A 58 32.45 -21.47 -3.27
C PRO A 58 33.50 -22.19 -4.12
N GLY A 59 33.13 -23.33 -4.73
CA GLY A 59 34.00 -24.10 -5.63
C GLY A 59 33.79 -23.73 -7.11
N TYR A 60 34.75 -24.13 -7.95
CA TYR A 60 34.63 -23.96 -9.40
C TYR A 60 33.46 -24.78 -9.94
N PHE A 61 32.69 -24.17 -10.85
CA PHE A 61 31.55 -24.82 -11.51
C PHE A 61 31.44 -24.44 -12.97
N GLU A 62 30.83 -25.35 -13.73
CA GLU A 62 30.60 -25.21 -15.16
C GLU A 62 29.12 -25.39 -15.49
N MET A 63 28.62 -24.55 -16.41
CA MET A 63 27.29 -24.68 -16.99
C MET A 63 27.41 -25.48 -18.29
N LEU A 64 26.98 -26.74 -18.27
CA LEU A 64 27.14 -27.68 -19.39
C LEU A 64 26.13 -27.43 -20.51
N ALA A 65 24.88 -27.11 -20.14
CA ALA A 65 23.84 -26.86 -21.12
C ALA A 65 22.77 -25.91 -20.56
N CYS A 66 22.11 -25.23 -21.50
CA CYS A 66 20.94 -24.43 -21.21
C CYS A 66 19.89 -24.66 -22.30
N ASN A 67 18.68 -25.07 -21.87
CA ASN A 67 17.57 -25.43 -22.74
C ASN A 67 16.36 -24.55 -22.48
N HIS A 68 15.79 -23.99 -23.55
CA HIS A 68 14.50 -23.34 -23.56
C HIS A 68 13.40 -24.40 -23.71
N LYS A 69 12.36 -24.32 -22.88
CA LYS A 69 11.12 -25.05 -23.09
C LYS A 69 10.04 -24.06 -23.51
N LEU A 70 9.50 -24.26 -24.71
CA LEU A 70 8.37 -23.48 -25.24
C LEU A 70 7.03 -24.06 -24.76
N ASN A 71 5.94 -23.30 -24.92
CA ASN A 71 4.58 -23.75 -24.61
C ASN A 71 4.18 -24.99 -25.43
N ASN A 72 4.61 -25.09 -26.68
CA ASN A 72 4.44 -26.28 -27.53
C ASN A 72 5.28 -27.50 -27.11
N ASN A 73 5.90 -27.48 -25.92
CA ASN A 73 6.84 -28.49 -25.42
C ASN A 73 8.11 -28.72 -26.27
N ARG A 74 8.28 -27.98 -27.37
CA ARG A 74 9.53 -27.96 -28.14
C ARG A 74 10.66 -27.44 -27.26
N LYS A 75 11.81 -28.11 -27.35
CA LYS A 75 13.05 -27.73 -26.65
C LYS A 75 13.99 -27.10 -27.67
N ILE A 76 14.47 -25.90 -27.37
CA ILE A 76 15.49 -25.22 -28.19
C ILE A 76 16.75 -25.08 -27.34
N THR A 77 17.89 -25.50 -27.87
CA THR A 77 19.22 -25.32 -27.27
C THR A 77 19.76 -23.94 -27.67
N GLY A 78 20.46 -23.25 -26.78
CA GLY A 78 21.15 -22.01 -27.16
C GLY A 78 21.24 -20.89 -26.12
N CYS A 79 20.75 -21.06 -24.89
CA CYS A 79 20.86 -19.99 -23.88
C CYS A 79 22.23 -19.83 -23.22
N LEU A 80 23.20 -20.71 -23.50
CA LEU A 80 24.56 -20.57 -22.95
C LEU A 80 25.22 -19.24 -23.37
N ARG A 81 24.85 -18.68 -24.54
CA ARG A 81 25.36 -17.39 -25.02
C ARG A 81 25.04 -16.19 -24.12
N TYR A 82 24.02 -16.32 -23.28
CA TYR A 82 23.58 -15.28 -22.35
C TYR A 82 24.28 -15.38 -20.98
N ILE A 83 25.13 -16.39 -20.78
CA ILE A 83 25.89 -16.59 -19.56
C ILE A 83 27.25 -15.93 -19.72
N SER A 84 27.63 -15.09 -18.77
CA SER A 84 28.95 -14.46 -18.73
C SER A 84 30.05 -15.47 -18.42
N ASN A 85 31.29 -15.10 -18.73
CA ASN A 85 32.47 -15.81 -18.25
C ASN A 85 32.49 -15.85 -16.71
N ILE A 86 33.18 -16.86 -16.18
CA ILE A 86 33.32 -17.04 -14.74
C ILE A 86 34.22 -15.95 -14.15
N THR A 87 33.73 -15.29 -13.11
CA THR A 87 34.46 -14.25 -12.38
C THR A 87 34.69 -14.72 -10.95
N TYR A 88 35.90 -14.56 -10.43
CA TYR A 88 36.20 -14.84 -9.03
C TYR A 88 35.93 -13.60 -8.18
N ASN A 89 35.03 -13.71 -7.21
CA ASN A 89 34.73 -12.65 -6.27
C ASN A 89 35.59 -12.82 -5.01
N ALA A 90 36.57 -11.93 -4.83
CA ALA A 90 37.52 -11.99 -3.73
C ALA A 90 36.85 -11.78 -2.35
N ASP A 91 35.84 -10.91 -2.28
CA ASP A 91 35.16 -10.55 -1.02
C ASP A 91 34.36 -11.72 -0.44
N GLY A 92 33.84 -12.60 -1.32
CA GLY A 92 32.98 -13.72 -0.96
C GLY A 92 33.59 -15.10 -1.22
N ARG A 93 34.91 -15.17 -1.55
CA ARG A 93 35.64 -16.40 -1.93
C ARG A 93 34.81 -17.35 -2.78
N SER A 94 34.20 -16.83 -3.84
CA SER A 94 33.26 -17.57 -4.67
C SER A 94 33.45 -17.27 -6.14
N TYR A 95 33.28 -18.30 -6.94
CA TYR A 95 33.16 -18.18 -8.38
C TYR A 95 31.73 -17.80 -8.72
N CYS A 96 31.54 -16.79 -9.57
CA CYS A 96 30.24 -16.31 -9.99
C CYS A 96 30.13 -16.27 -11.52
N ARG A 97 28.91 -16.50 -12.03
CA ARG A 97 28.50 -16.24 -13.41
C ARG A 97 27.18 -15.47 -13.39
N THR A 98 26.96 -14.64 -14.39
CA THR A 98 25.70 -13.90 -14.53
C THR A 98 25.03 -14.30 -15.82
N PHE A 99 23.76 -14.67 -15.74
CA PHE A 99 22.87 -14.83 -16.88
C PHE A 99 22.12 -13.51 -17.10
N ASN A 100 22.32 -12.92 -18.27
CA ASN A 100 21.63 -11.70 -18.69
C ASN A 100 20.99 -11.93 -20.05
N SER A 101 19.67 -11.80 -20.12
CA SER A 101 18.93 -12.01 -21.36
C SER A 101 17.71 -11.11 -21.45
N ASP A 102 17.41 -10.64 -22.66
CA ASP A 102 16.19 -9.88 -22.96
C ASP A 102 14.98 -10.78 -23.27
N LEU A 103 15.09 -12.07 -22.94
CA LEU A 103 14.04 -13.05 -23.19
C LEU A 103 12.80 -12.77 -22.35
N LYS A 104 11.63 -13.12 -22.89
CA LYS A 104 10.35 -12.95 -22.19
C LYS A 104 9.59 -14.26 -22.16
N TYR A 105 9.07 -14.61 -21.00
CA TYR A 105 8.04 -15.63 -20.85
C TYR A 105 6.73 -15.11 -21.43
N VAL A 106 5.98 -15.96 -22.13
CA VAL A 106 4.69 -15.59 -22.75
C VAL A 106 3.64 -16.64 -22.40
N ARG A 107 2.49 -16.19 -21.89
CA ARG A 107 1.46 -17.08 -21.33
C ARG A 107 0.80 -17.97 -22.38
N GLU A 108 0.36 -17.39 -23.50
CA GLU A 108 -0.56 -18.06 -24.42
C GLU A 108 0.01 -18.38 -25.80
N LYS A 109 1.18 -17.82 -26.15
CA LYS A 109 1.75 -18.06 -27.48
C LYS A 109 2.41 -19.44 -27.56
N PRO A 110 2.16 -20.23 -28.62
CA PRO A 110 2.76 -21.55 -28.81
C PRO A 110 4.31 -21.54 -28.80
N ASP A 111 4.88 -20.50 -29.41
CA ASP A 111 6.32 -20.24 -29.47
C ASP A 111 6.82 -19.38 -28.29
N GLY A 112 5.97 -19.17 -27.29
CA GLY A 112 6.29 -18.48 -26.05
C GLY A 112 7.24 -19.29 -25.19
N LEU A 113 8.25 -18.62 -24.61
CA LEU A 113 9.09 -19.24 -23.60
C LEU A 113 8.23 -19.54 -22.37
N ASN A 114 8.30 -20.78 -21.89
CA ASN A 114 7.60 -21.24 -20.69
C ASN A 114 8.58 -21.44 -19.53
N LYS A 115 9.69 -22.12 -19.80
CA LYS A 115 10.61 -22.55 -18.77
C LYS A 115 12.04 -22.59 -19.29
N LEU A 116 12.98 -22.13 -18.47
CA LEU A 116 14.41 -22.28 -18.70
C LEU A 116 14.94 -23.42 -17.85
N LYS A 117 15.86 -24.21 -18.42
CA LYS A 117 16.55 -25.29 -17.71
C LYS A 117 18.05 -25.11 -17.85
N PHE A 118 18.76 -25.15 -16.73
CA PHE A 118 20.21 -25.00 -16.65
C PHE A 118 20.80 -26.25 -16.03
N PHE A 119 21.79 -26.83 -16.73
CA PHE A 119 22.51 -28.03 -16.32
C PHE A 119 23.90 -27.62 -15.86
N PHE A 120 24.29 -28.03 -14.66
CA PHE A 120 25.55 -27.62 -14.07
C PHE A 120 26.37 -28.80 -13.55
N LYS A 121 27.68 -28.61 -13.55
CA LYS A 121 28.67 -29.51 -12.98
C LYS A 121 29.49 -28.75 -11.97
N ILE A 122 29.61 -29.32 -10.76
CA ILE A 122 30.43 -28.78 -9.68
C ILE A 122 31.43 -29.86 -9.29
N ASN A 123 32.68 -29.47 -9.08
CA ASN A 123 33.66 -30.37 -8.49
C ASN A 123 33.37 -30.51 -6.98
N THR A 124 32.83 -31.65 -6.56
CA THR A 124 32.30 -31.86 -5.20
C THR A 124 33.39 -31.72 -4.13
N THR A 125 34.62 -32.15 -4.43
CA THR A 125 35.76 -32.09 -3.49
C THR A 125 36.13 -30.68 -3.04
N GLU A 126 36.01 -29.68 -3.92
CA GLU A 126 36.30 -28.27 -3.59
C GLU A 126 35.08 -27.52 -3.05
N ALA A 127 33.87 -27.92 -3.45
CA ALA A 127 32.63 -27.26 -3.06
C ALA A 127 32.06 -27.76 -1.71
N GLU A 128 32.33 -29.00 -1.33
CA GLU A 128 31.97 -29.58 -0.02
C GLU A 128 32.93 -29.16 1.11
N ALA A 129 34.12 -28.65 0.76
CA ALA A 129 35.07 -28.07 1.72
C ALA A 129 34.59 -26.73 2.32
N GLY A 130 33.47 -26.17 1.81
CA GLY A 130 32.77 -25.04 2.40
C GLY A 130 31.76 -25.47 3.48
N GLU A 131 31.52 -24.58 4.44
CA GLU A 131 30.81 -24.72 5.74
C GLU A 131 29.50 -25.54 5.81
N LEU A 132 28.87 -25.92 4.68
CA LEU A 132 27.55 -26.55 4.63
C LEU A 132 27.58 -28.06 4.35
N GLY A 133 28.76 -28.65 4.09
CA GLY A 133 28.89 -30.10 3.85
C GLY A 133 28.15 -30.64 2.62
N VAL A 134 27.68 -29.75 1.73
CA VAL A 134 26.98 -30.08 0.48
C VAL A 134 27.36 -29.07 -0.59
N ALA A 135 27.77 -29.55 -1.77
CA ALA A 135 28.05 -28.71 -2.93
C ALA A 135 26.76 -28.06 -3.45
N LEU A 136 26.75 -26.71 -3.56
CA LEU A 136 25.60 -25.95 -4.07
C LEU A 136 26.00 -24.68 -4.83
N ILE A 137 25.10 -24.21 -5.69
CA ILE A 137 25.17 -22.90 -6.35
C ILE A 137 24.10 -22.01 -5.74
N LYS A 138 24.48 -20.85 -5.22
CA LYS A 138 23.56 -19.78 -4.82
C LYS A 138 23.07 -19.05 -6.06
N LEU A 139 21.76 -19.02 -6.25
CA LEU A 139 21.12 -18.27 -7.33
C LEU A 139 20.48 -17.00 -6.75
N ASP A 140 20.99 -15.85 -7.15
CA ASP A 140 20.38 -14.55 -6.84
C ASP A 140 19.61 -14.06 -8.07
N LEU A 141 18.29 -13.96 -7.94
CA LEU A 141 17.42 -13.46 -9.00
C LEU A 141 17.27 -11.94 -8.89
N ILE A 142 17.72 -11.24 -9.92
CA ILE A 142 17.74 -9.78 -10.02
C ILE A 142 16.67 -9.34 -11.03
N PRO A 143 15.76 -8.42 -10.66
CA PRO A 143 14.80 -7.85 -11.61
C PRO A 143 15.51 -7.22 -12.81
N HIS A 144 14.96 -7.41 -14.01
CA HIS A 144 15.56 -6.86 -15.25
C HIS A 144 15.65 -5.32 -15.22
N ASN A 145 14.64 -4.66 -14.64
CA ASN A 145 14.58 -3.19 -14.52
C ASN A 145 15.25 -2.65 -13.24
N PHE A 146 16.09 -3.44 -12.59
CA PHE A 146 16.74 -3.02 -11.35
C PHE A 146 17.84 -2.00 -11.65
N ASN A 147 17.69 -0.77 -11.13
CA ASN A 147 18.72 0.26 -11.20
C ASN A 147 19.43 0.37 -9.83
N PRO A 148 20.70 -0.05 -9.70
CA PRO A 148 21.44 0.01 -8.44
C PRO A 148 21.74 1.46 -7.98
N LEU A 149 21.58 2.46 -8.86
CA LEU A 149 21.82 3.86 -8.54
C LEU A 149 20.62 4.55 -7.88
N LEU A 150 19.42 3.95 -7.94
CA LEU A 150 18.31 4.43 -7.14
C LEU A 150 18.56 4.04 -5.68
N LYS A 151 18.98 5.02 -4.87
CA LYS A 151 19.05 4.86 -3.42
C LYS A 151 17.68 4.44 -2.92
N MET A 152 17.58 3.17 -2.50
CA MET A 152 16.41 2.69 -1.79
C MET A 152 16.36 3.33 -0.41
N ASP A 153 15.15 3.47 0.13
CA ASP A 153 15.01 3.78 1.54
C ASP A 153 15.56 2.61 2.37
N LYS A 154 16.27 2.90 3.46
CA LYS A 154 17.01 1.92 4.27
C LYS A 154 16.09 0.82 4.81
N ALA A 155 14.84 1.15 5.09
CA ALA A 155 13.83 0.19 5.53
C ALA A 155 13.39 -0.77 4.42
N VAL A 156 13.32 -0.30 3.17
CA VAL A 156 13.02 -1.12 1.99
C VAL A 156 14.20 -2.03 1.68
N GLU A 157 15.42 -1.50 1.74
CA GLU A 157 16.64 -2.27 1.57
C GLU A 157 16.75 -3.40 2.62
N LEU A 158 16.55 -3.09 3.90
CA LEU A 158 16.53 -4.08 4.98
C LEU A 158 15.45 -5.15 4.75
N ARG A 159 14.23 -4.77 4.33
CA ARG A 159 13.17 -5.75 4.01
C ARG A 159 13.54 -6.65 2.83
N LEU A 160 14.20 -6.11 1.81
CA LEU A 160 14.66 -6.89 0.65
C LEU A 160 15.83 -7.81 1.02
N GLN A 161 16.77 -7.33 1.84
CA GLN A 161 17.87 -8.14 2.38
C GLN A 161 17.35 -9.27 3.27
N LEU A 162 16.41 -8.98 4.17
CA LEU A 162 15.80 -9.97 5.08
C LEU A 162 14.96 -11.01 4.34
N LYS A 163 14.36 -10.67 3.20
CA LYS A 163 13.63 -11.64 2.35
C LYS A 163 14.53 -12.55 1.52
N GLY A 164 15.85 -12.30 1.49
CA GLY A 164 16.87 -13.21 0.98
C GLY A 164 16.46 -13.99 -0.27
N ASN A 165 16.56 -13.37 -1.44
CA ASN A 165 16.21 -13.99 -2.73
C ASN A 165 17.20 -15.08 -3.20
N PHE A 166 17.92 -15.71 -2.28
CA PHE A 166 18.89 -16.74 -2.62
C PHE A 166 18.16 -18.08 -2.78
N VAL A 167 18.31 -18.69 -3.94
CA VAL A 167 17.82 -20.05 -4.19
C VAL A 167 19.02 -20.99 -4.29
N PRO A 168 19.20 -21.94 -3.37
CA PRO A 168 20.29 -22.89 -3.47
C PRO A 168 19.94 -23.97 -4.50
N ALA A 169 20.77 -24.13 -5.52
CA ALA A 169 20.78 -25.27 -6.42
C ALA A 169 21.77 -26.31 -5.90
N ILE A 170 21.25 -27.44 -5.42
CA ILE A 170 22.00 -28.45 -4.68
C ILE A 170 22.40 -29.59 -5.65
N VAL A 171 23.61 -30.14 -5.46
CA VAL A 171 24.05 -31.35 -6.18
C VAL A 171 23.12 -32.55 -5.87
N ASP A 172 22.95 -33.45 -6.84
CA ASP A 172 22.04 -34.59 -6.79
C ASP A 172 20.57 -34.24 -6.51
N ARG A 173 20.20 -32.97 -6.75
CA ARG A 173 18.82 -32.52 -6.69
C ARG A 173 18.45 -31.71 -7.92
N VAL A 174 17.15 -31.72 -8.20
CA VAL A 174 16.52 -30.87 -9.20
C VAL A 174 15.81 -29.74 -8.50
N ALA A 175 16.20 -28.50 -8.77
CA ALA A 175 15.50 -27.32 -8.25
C ALA A 175 14.50 -26.78 -9.28
N LEU A 176 13.23 -26.77 -8.94
CA LEU A 176 12.18 -26.06 -9.68
C LEU A 176 11.92 -24.72 -9.02
N VAL A 177 12.42 -23.66 -9.64
CA VAL A 177 12.27 -22.28 -9.18
C VAL A 177 11.08 -21.65 -9.91
N LYS A 178 10.06 -21.29 -9.14
CA LYS A 178 8.93 -20.49 -9.60
C LYS A 178 9.04 -19.10 -9.01
N PHE A 179 9.16 -18.09 -9.87
CA PHE A 179 9.31 -16.71 -9.42
C PHE A 179 8.04 -15.89 -9.67
N ARG A 180 7.78 -14.91 -8.81
CA ARG A 180 6.74 -13.90 -8.96
C ARG A 180 7.36 -12.51 -8.87
N THR A 181 6.93 -11.60 -9.73
CA THR A 181 7.42 -10.22 -9.74
C THR A 181 6.56 -9.35 -8.84
N LYS A 182 7.20 -8.57 -7.97
CA LYS A 182 6.54 -7.59 -7.10
C LYS A 182 7.10 -6.20 -7.36
N ILE A 183 6.24 -5.21 -7.30
CA ILE A 183 6.61 -3.81 -7.45
C ILE A 183 6.20 -3.10 -6.16
N TYR A 184 7.18 -2.53 -5.47
CA TYR A 184 6.93 -1.78 -4.24
C TYR A 184 7.10 -0.28 -4.53
N ASN A 185 5.98 0.45 -4.49
CA ASN A 185 5.93 1.89 -4.65
C ASN A 185 5.89 2.54 -3.27
N SER A 186 7.04 3.07 -2.82
CA SER A 186 7.14 3.77 -1.54
C SER A 186 6.96 5.28 -1.70
N ILE A 187 6.44 5.92 -0.66
CA ILE A 187 6.37 7.38 -0.57
C ILE A 187 7.66 7.86 0.12
N PRO A 188 8.47 8.75 -0.51
CA PRO A 188 9.66 9.26 0.14
C PRO A 188 9.32 10.07 1.41
N PRO A 189 10.21 10.08 2.42
CA PRO A 189 9.97 10.74 3.70
C PRO A 189 9.70 12.25 3.61
N TRP A 190 10.03 12.90 2.49
CA TRP A 190 9.84 14.34 2.24
C TRP A 190 8.84 14.66 1.12
N ASN A 191 7.86 13.77 0.88
CA ASN A 191 6.82 14.03 -0.11
C ASN A 191 5.70 14.92 0.43
N PHE A 192 5.84 16.24 0.27
CA PHE A 192 4.80 17.20 0.67
C PHE A 192 3.45 16.94 -0.01
N GLY A 193 3.43 16.52 -1.27
CA GLY A 193 2.20 16.21 -2.00
C GLY A 193 1.37 15.16 -1.25
N SER A 194 2.01 14.08 -0.82
CA SER A 194 1.36 13.01 -0.05
C SER A 194 0.80 13.46 1.30
N ILE A 195 1.46 14.41 1.97
CA ILE A 195 1.07 14.94 3.28
C ILE A 195 -0.13 15.88 3.13
N PHE A 196 -0.10 16.73 2.10
CA PHE A 196 -1.19 17.65 1.83
C PHE A 196 -2.44 16.93 1.29
N GLY A 197 -2.29 15.80 0.57
CA GLY A 197 -3.38 15.05 -0.04
C GLY A 197 -3.45 15.18 -1.56
N LEU A 198 -2.34 15.58 -2.18
CA LEU A 198 -2.10 15.51 -3.62
C LEU A 198 -1.54 14.12 -4.00
N PRO A 199 -1.60 13.73 -5.28
CA PRO A 199 -1.01 12.49 -5.76
C PRO A 199 0.48 12.41 -5.35
N PRO A 200 0.90 11.35 -4.62
CA PRO A 200 2.29 11.21 -4.23
C PRO A 200 3.17 10.86 -5.43
N THR A 201 4.41 11.34 -5.40
CA THR A 201 5.48 10.82 -6.25
C THR A 201 6.09 9.59 -5.60
N TYR A 202 5.98 8.46 -6.28
CA TYR A 202 6.44 7.16 -5.77
C TYR A 202 7.88 6.87 -6.16
N HIS A 203 8.61 6.23 -5.25
CA HIS A 203 9.83 5.50 -5.58
C HIS A 203 9.49 4.04 -5.85
N THR A 204 9.62 3.64 -7.10
CA THR A 204 9.34 2.28 -7.53
C THR A 204 10.56 1.40 -7.34
N THR A 205 10.40 0.36 -6.53
CA THR A 205 11.43 -0.65 -6.25
C THR A 205 10.94 -2.01 -6.73
N PRO A 206 11.49 -2.56 -7.82
CA PRO A 206 11.13 -3.88 -8.29
C PRO A 206 11.77 -4.94 -7.40
N SER A 207 11.01 -5.99 -7.10
CA SER A 207 11.43 -7.12 -6.29
C SER A 207 10.95 -8.43 -6.92
N ILE A 208 11.58 -9.53 -6.56
CA ILE A 208 11.21 -10.87 -7.01
C ILE A 208 11.04 -11.73 -5.77
N GLU A 209 9.96 -12.49 -5.72
CA GLU A 209 9.75 -13.54 -4.73
C GLU A 209 9.91 -14.90 -5.41
N CYS A 210 10.66 -15.81 -4.78
CA CYS A 210 10.93 -17.12 -5.33
C CYS A 210 10.34 -18.22 -4.44
N SER A 211 9.76 -19.23 -5.09
CA SER A 211 9.35 -20.48 -4.46
C SER A 211 10.12 -21.63 -5.12
N VAL A 212 10.65 -22.55 -4.31
CA VAL A 212 11.58 -23.58 -4.78
C VAL A 212 11.08 -24.94 -4.33
N ASN A 213 10.92 -25.84 -5.30
CA ASN A 213 10.62 -27.24 -5.04
C ASN A 213 11.81 -28.10 -5.44
N TYR A 214 12.24 -28.97 -4.52
CA TYR A 214 13.35 -29.90 -4.77
C TYR A 214 12.83 -31.29 -5.08
N PHE A 215 13.39 -31.91 -6.12
CA PHE A 215 13.12 -33.30 -6.49
C PHE A 215 14.42 -34.09 -6.49
N PRO A 216 14.38 -35.40 -6.19
CA PRO A 216 15.55 -36.25 -6.31
C PRO A 216 16.06 -36.25 -7.76
N PHE A 217 17.37 -36.14 -7.92
CA PHE A 217 17.99 -36.17 -9.24
C PHE A 217 17.99 -37.60 -9.78
N ASN A 218 17.25 -37.83 -10.86
CA ASN A 218 17.39 -39.05 -11.65
C ASN A 218 18.60 -38.87 -12.57
N GLN A 219 19.61 -39.72 -12.42
CA GLN A 219 20.86 -39.68 -13.19
C GLN A 219 20.68 -40.01 -14.68
N ASN A 220 19.49 -40.48 -15.11
CA ASN A 220 19.23 -40.88 -16.49
C ASN A 220 17.96 -40.22 -17.12
N PRO A 221 17.81 -38.88 -17.12
CA PRO A 221 16.71 -38.24 -17.84
C PRO A 221 17.09 -38.03 -19.32
N TYR A 222 16.11 -38.20 -20.20
CA TYR A 222 16.26 -38.03 -21.66
C TYR A 222 16.92 -36.68 -22.03
N ASN A 223 17.99 -36.72 -22.83
CA ASN A 223 18.78 -35.58 -23.34
C ASN A 223 19.53 -34.74 -22.28
N MET A 224 20.19 -35.40 -21.34
CA MET A 224 21.08 -34.75 -20.37
C MET A 224 22.55 -34.76 -20.83
N PRO A 225 23.31 -33.66 -20.66
CA PRO A 225 24.75 -33.66 -20.92
C PRO A 225 25.49 -34.61 -19.97
N ILE A 226 26.51 -35.30 -20.50
CA ILE A 226 27.35 -36.22 -19.72
C ILE A 226 28.06 -35.45 -18.61
N GLY A 227 28.06 -36.01 -17.39
CA GLY A 227 28.76 -35.43 -16.24
C GLY A 227 28.01 -34.29 -15.55
N THR A 228 26.69 -34.20 -15.74
CA THR A 228 25.88 -33.23 -15.00
C THR A 228 25.58 -33.74 -13.59
N ASN A 229 25.85 -32.90 -12.58
CA ASN A 229 25.66 -33.25 -11.17
C ASN A 229 24.34 -32.71 -10.59
N GLY A 230 23.64 -31.86 -11.34
CA GLY A 230 22.34 -31.32 -10.97
C GLY A 230 21.80 -30.39 -12.04
N TYR A 231 20.52 -30.06 -11.94
CA TYR A 231 19.94 -29.03 -12.80
C TYR A 231 18.89 -28.23 -12.05
N PHE A 232 18.80 -26.95 -12.38
CA PHE A 232 17.72 -26.10 -11.91
C PHE A 232 16.92 -25.58 -13.10
N SER A 233 15.68 -25.22 -12.81
CA SER A 233 14.79 -24.73 -13.83
C SER A 233 13.96 -23.58 -13.32
N ILE A 234 13.84 -22.56 -14.14
CA ILE A 234 13.22 -21.29 -13.78
C ILE A 234 12.00 -21.11 -14.66
N SER A 235 10.88 -20.80 -14.04
CA SER A 235 9.62 -20.51 -14.72
C SER A 235 8.86 -19.44 -13.93
N PRO A 236 8.03 -18.62 -14.59
CA PRO A 236 7.10 -17.76 -13.88
C PRO A 236 6.15 -18.64 -13.05
N GLY A 237 5.94 -18.28 -11.79
CA GLY A 237 4.97 -18.94 -10.92
C GLY A 237 3.56 -18.70 -11.41
N ASP A 238 3.25 -17.43 -11.66
CA ASP A 238 2.06 -16.92 -12.32
C ASP A 238 2.42 -15.69 -13.15
N PHE A 239 1.58 -15.33 -14.10
CA PHE A 239 1.74 -14.07 -14.84
C PHE A 239 0.93 -12.94 -14.22
N ILE A 240 1.08 -12.76 -12.91
CA ILE A 240 0.43 -11.70 -12.13
C ILE A 240 1.56 -10.88 -11.50
N ALA A 241 1.59 -9.59 -11.79
CA ALA A 241 2.45 -8.64 -11.09
C ALA A 241 1.69 -8.07 -9.89
N GLU A 242 2.26 -8.24 -8.70
CA GLU A 242 1.74 -7.64 -7.47
C GLU A 242 2.35 -6.25 -7.31
N GLU A 243 1.52 -5.21 -7.37
CA GLU A 243 1.93 -3.83 -7.14
C GLU A 243 1.43 -3.39 -5.77
N THR A 244 2.37 -3.19 -4.84
CA THR A 244 2.09 -2.69 -3.50
C THR A 244 2.48 -1.22 -3.44
N SER A 245 1.48 -0.35 -3.28
CA SER A 245 1.66 1.09 -3.17
C SER A 245 1.37 1.58 -1.76
N GLU A 246 2.25 2.41 -1.22
CA GLU A 246 1.98 3.12 0.02
C GLU A 246 0.91 4.21 -0.21
N LYS A 247 -0.01 4.35 0.74
CA LYS A 247 -1.06 5.36 0.73
C LYS A 247 -1.24 5.90 2.14
N ARG A 248 -1.11 7.21 2.32
CA ARG A 248 -1.46 7.88 3.58
C ARG A 248 -2.98 7.94 3.73
N THR A 249 -3.47 7.53 4.89
CA THR A 249 -4.90 7.53 5.23
C THR A 249 -5.35 8.87 5.77
N THR A 250 -4.47 9.56 6.50
CA THR A 250 -4.74 10.91 6.98
C THR A 250 -3.85 11.91 6.26
N THR A 251 -4.47 12.94 5.71
CA THR A 251 -3.82 14.03 4.99
C THR A 251 -4.31 15.34 5.56
N ILE A 252 -3.54 16.40 5.35
CA ILE A 252 -3.91 17.74 5.80
C ILE A 252 -5.26 18.15 5.19
N LEU A 253 -5.50 17.90 3.89
CA LEU A 253 -6.80 18.16 3.26
C LEU A 253 -7.95 17.37 3.91
N ASN A 254 -7.73 16.11 4.29
CA ASN A 254 -8.75 15.32 4.98
C ASN A 254 -9.07 15.90 6.37
N ILE A 255 -8.05 16.40 7.08
CA ILE A 255 -8.22 17.05 8.39
C ILE A 255 -8.95 18.39 8.25
N PHE A 256 -8.57 19.23 7.29
CA PHE A 256 -9.30 20.48 7.04
C PHE A 256 -10.74 20.23 6.59
N GLY A 257 -10.96 19.20 5.75
CA GLY A 257 -12.30 18.79 5.33
C GLY A 257 -13.17 18.31 6.50
N SER A 258 -12.62 17.45 7.36
CA SER A 258 -13.33 16.94 8.54
C SER A 258 -13.56 18.02 9.61
N ALA A 259 -12.56 18.86 9.89
CA ALA A 259 -12.69 20.00 10.79
C ALA A 259 -13.74 21.01 10.28
N GLY A 260 -13.72 21.34 8.98
CA GLY A 260 -14.71 22.20 8.34
C GLY A 260 -16.12 21.61 8.39
N GLY A 261 -16.27 20.31 8.14
CA GLY A 261 -17.54 19.60 8.26
C GLY A 261 -18.10 19.61 9.68
N ALA A 262 -17.25 19.32 10.68
CA ALA A 262 -17.63 19.35 12.09
C ALA A 262 -18.02 20.77 12.54
N PHE A 263 -17.26 21.79 12.13
CA PHE A 263 -17.58 23.19 12.39
C PHE A 263 -18.94 23.58 11.79
N GLY A 264 -19.19 23.19 10.54
CA GLY A 264 -20.48 23.44 9.87
C GLY A 264 -21.66 22.79 10.60
N PHE A 265 -21.50 21.55 11.06
CA PHE A 265 -22.52 20.84 11.83
C PHE A 265 -22.83 21.52 13.17
N VAL A 266 -21.79 21.90 13.92
CA VAL A 266 -21.94 22.61 15.21
C VAL A 266 -22.63 23.96 15.00
N MET A 267 -22.18 24.74 14.01
CA MET A 267 -22.78 26.05 13.73
C MET A 267 -24.23 25.94 13.28
N ASN A 268 -24.58 24.95 12.46
CA ASN A 268 -25.96 24.71 12.04
C ASN A 268 -26.84 24.30 13.23
N THR A 269 -26.38 23.39 14.08
CA THR A 269 -27.11 22.95 15.28
C THR A 269 -27.39 24.11 16.22
N ILE A 270 -26.38 24.96 16.45
CA ILE A 270 -26.51 26.17 17.27
C ILE A 270 -27.50 27.16 16.63
N ALA A 271 -27.38 27.41 15.33
CA ALA A 271 -28.26 28.32 14.61
C ALA A 271 -29.71 27.84 14.62
N PHE A 272 -29.94 26.54 14.50
CA PHE A 272 -31.27 25.91 14.63
C PHE A 272 -31.85 26.08 16.04
N LEU A 273 -31.05 25.83 17.08
CA LEU A 273 -31.52 25.89 18.48
C LEU A 273 -31.81 27.32 18.95
N PHE A 274 -30.93 28.26 18.65
CA PHE A 274 -30.96 29.62 19.23
C PHE A 274 -31.35 30.72 18.23
N GLY A 275 -31.39 30.41 16.93
CA GLY A 275 -31.62 31.40 15.88
C GLY A 275 -30.35 32.16 15.51
N SER A 276 -30.33 32.70 14.30
CA SER A 276 -29.29 33.59 13.80
C SER A 276 -29.79 35.01 13.88
N SER A 277 -28.98 35.94 14.38
CA SER A 277 -29.34 37.38 14.43
C SER A 277 -29.74 37.97 13.07
N ARG A 278 -29.44 37.29 11.95
CA ARG A 278 -29.71 37.74 10.59
C ARG A 278 -30.90 37.08 9.88
N LEU A 279 -31.30 35.86 10.24
CA LEU A 279 -32.28 35.08 9.46
C LEU A 279 -33.57 34.77 10.23
N ASP A 280 -33.50 34.63 11.55
CA ASP A 280 -34.69 34.58 12.41
C ASP A 280 -34.22 34.73 13.88
N PRO A 281 -34.66 35.77 14.62
CA PRO A 281 -34.19 36.02 15.99
C PRO A 281 -34.74 35.02 17.03
N TRP A 282 -35.51 34.02 16.58
CA TRP A 282 -36.23 33.06 17.42
C TRP A 282 -35.93 31.63 16.97
N GLY A 283 -34.90 31.02 17.57
CA GLY A 283 -34.59 29.59 17.39
C GLY A 283 -35.64 28.65 18.00
N PHE A 284 -35.53 27.36 17.68
CA PHE A 284 -36.48 26.31 18.07
C PHE A 284 -36.74 26.27 19.59
N VAL A 285 -35.69 26.44 20.41
CA VAL A 285 -35.80 26.42 21.88
C VAL A 285 -36.71 27.55 22.39
N ARG A 286 -36.64 28.73 21.75
CA ARG A 286 -37.45 29.88 22.14
C ARG A 286 -38.91 29.71 21.70
N ARG A 287 -39.15 29.16 20.51
CA ARG A 287 -40.51 28.82 20.02
C ARG A 287 -41.21 27.85 20.96
N ILE A 288 -40.57 26.73 21.32
CA ILE A 288 -41.15 25.78 22.30
C ILE A 288 -41.35 26.44 23.66
N SER A 289 -40.40 27.25 24.14
CA SER A 289 -40.56 27.89 25.45
C SER A 289 -41.76 28.84 25.48
N ILE A 290 -42.03 29.56 24.38
CA ILE A 290 -43.16 30.48 24.27
C ILE A 290 -44.46 29.68 24.17
N ASP A 291 -44.51 28.65 23.32
CA ASP A 291 -45.69 27.81 23.13
C ASP A 291 -46.10 27.09 24.43
N LYS A 292 -45.12 26.58 25.18
CA LYS A 292 -45.36 25.92 26.47
C LYS A 292 -45.79 26.90 27.56
N TRP A 293 -45.23 28.11 27.59
CA TRP A 293 -45.66 29.16 28.53
C TRP A 293 -47.08 29.66 28.22
N TYR A 294 -47.44 29.75 26.94
CA TYR A 294 -48.77 30.15 26.51
C TYR A 294 -49.82 29.11 26.91
N LEU A 295 -49.49 27.82 26.82
CA LEU A 295 -50.35 26.72 27.27
C LEU A 295 -50.51 26.68 28.79
N ILE A 296 -49.45 26.93 29.56
CA ILE A 296 -49.52 26.93 31.03
C ILE A 296 -50.33 28.13 31.55
N ARG A 297 -50.17 29.33 30.96
CA ARG A 297 -50.98 30.50 31.35
C ARG A 297 -52.48 30.28 31.07
N ARG A 298 -52.81 29.51 30.03
CA ARG A 298 -54.20 29.14 29.71
C ARG A 298 -54.83 28.21 30.75
N GLN A 299 -54.03 27.60 31.63
CA GLN A 299 -54.50 26.63 32.62
C GLN A 299 -54.64 27.23 34.03
N ASP A 300 -54.01 28.39 34.30
CA ASP A 300 -54.18 29.14 35.56
C ASP A 300 -55.23 30.27 35.45
N ASP A 301 -55.49 30.78 34.24
CA ASP A 301 -56.57 31.75 34.02
C ASP A 301 -57.86 31.01 33.62
N ASP A 302 -58.56 30.42 34.59
CA ASP A 302 -60.01 30.11 34.50
C ASP A 302 -60.84 31.41 34.50
N ILE A 303 -60.55 32.29 33.54
CA ILE A 303 -61.47 33.33 33.11
C ILE A 303 -61.73 33.07 31.63
N VAL A 304 -62.93 32.55 31.36
CA VAL A 304 -63.50 32.42 30.04
C VAL A 304 -63.50 33.80 29.36
N VAL A 305 -62.50 34.05 28.51
CA VAL A 305 -62.59 35.11 27.52
C VAL A 305 -63.07 34.47 26.22
N PRO A 306 -64.27 34.81 25.73
CA PRO A 306 -64.81 34.23 24.52
C PRO A 306 -63.94 34.62 23.32
N TYR A 307 -63.73 33.65 22.44
CA TYR A 307 -63.13 33.84 21.13
C TYR A 307 -64.02 34.77 20.30
N ASP A 308 -63.72 36.07 20.30
CA ASP A 308 -63.83 36.90 19.10
C ASP A 308 -63.10 38.23 19.26
N LYS A 309 -62.33 38.60 18.23
CA LYS A 309 -61.46 39.79 18.10
C LYS A 309 -60.14 39.79 18.87
N ILE A 310 -59.13 39.15 18.29
CA ILE A 310 -57.76 39.68 18.37
C ILE A 310 -57.57 40.55 17.12
N ASP A 311 -57.87 41.85 17.26
CA ASP A 311 -57.58 42.85 16.23
C ASP A 311 -56.10 43.26 16.34
N PHE A 312 -55.30 42.89 15.34
CA PHE A 312 -53.86 43.19 15.25
C PHE A 312 -53.53 44.69 15.27
N LYS A 313 -54.53 45.58 15.18
CA LYS A 313 -54.35 47.04 15.26
C LYS A 313 -53.98 47.57 16.64
N GLN A 314 -54.30 46.89 17.74
CA GLN A 314 -54.09 47.45 19.08
C GLN A 314 -52.63 47.38 19.55
N TYR A 315 -51.83 46.45 19.01
CA TYR A 315 -50.41 46.31 19.37
C TYR A 315 -49.47 47.26 18.61
N LEU A 316 -49.91 47.85 17.50
CA LEU A 316 -49.12 48.83 16.74
C LEU A 316 -49.21 50.27 17.29
N ASN A 317 -50.19 50.57 18.16
CA ASN A 317 -50.38 51.92 18.72
C ASN A 317 -49.65 52.19 20.04
N LEU A 318 -49.03 51.19 20.68
CA LEU A 318 -48.28 51.39 21.93
C LEU A 318 -46.85 51.91 21.73
N ASN A 319 -46.37 52.02 20.49
CA ASN A 319 -45.00 52.48 20.19
C ASN A 319 -44.88 53.90 19.61
N ASN A 320 -45.97 54.68 19.47
CA ASN A 320 -45.91 56.02 18.85
C ASN A 320 -46.57 57.17 19.63
N GLY A 321 -46.77 57.05 20.95
CA GLY A 321 -47.48 58.07 21.74
C GLY A 321 -46.82 58.46 23.05
N ASN A 322 -45.57 58.93 23.01
CA ASN A 322 -44.98 59.84 24.02
C ASN A 322 -43.79 60.60 23.39
N MET A 323 -44.12 61.50 22.46
CA MET A 323 -43.40 62.74 22.23
C MET A 323 -44.42 63.86 22.36
N THR A 324 -44.50 64.46 23.55
CA THR A 324 -44.61 65.90 23.85
C THR A 324 -44.75 66.07 25.34
#